data_AF-A0A366J8I3-F1
#
_entry.id   AF-A0A366J8I3-F1
#
_cell.length_a   1.000
_cell.length_b   1.000
_cell.length_c   1.000
_cell.angle_alpha   90.00
_cell.angle_beta   90.00
_cell.angle_gamma   90.00
#
_symmetry.space_group_name_H-M   'P 1'
#
loop_
_entity.id
_entity.type
_entity.pdbx_description
1 polymer ?
#
loop_
_entity_poly.entity_id
_entity_poly.type
_entity_poly.pdbx_seq_one_letter_code
_entity_poly.pdbx_strand_id
1 'polypeptide(L)'
;MRLTKQQLDVIKQVLFKHFGEGSELRLFGSRADDNARGGDIDLYIEPDLHSADDIVEAKLNALVELHLLLGDQKIDLVINRKSGRFLPIYKIAKESGIRL
;
A
#
# COMPACT_ATOMS: atom_id res chain seq x y z
N MET A 1 13.14 -0.92 8.27
CA MET A 1 11.73 -1.30 8.09
C MET A 1 11.11 -1.80 9.39
N ARG A 2 10.14 -1.07 9.93
CA ARG A 2 9.45 -1.36 11.20
C ARG A 2 8.17 -2.20 11.04
N LEU A 3 8.19 -3.19 10.15
CA LEU A 3 7.12 -4.17 9.96
C LEU A 3 7.69 -5.57 10.18
N THR A 4 6.92 -6.43 10.86
CA THR A 4 7.32 -7.84 10.98
C THR A 4 7.18 -8.54 9.63
N LYS A 5 7.90 -9.65 9.45
CA LYS A 5 7.76 -10.48 8.24
C LYS A 5 6.31 -10.91 8.00
N GLN A 6 5.62 -11.33 9.06
CA GLN A 6 4.21 -11.71 8.99
C GLN A 6 3.32 -10.55 8.52
N GLN A 7 3.55 -9.33 9.01
CA GLN A 7 2.80 -8.15 8.55
C GLN A 7 3.06 -7.86 7.08
N LEU A 8 4.31 -7.95 6.63
CA LEU A 8 4.66 -7.78 5.23
C LEU A 8 3.99 -8.82 4.34
N ASP A 9 4.01 -10.08 4.75
CA ASP A 9 3.41 -11.18 3.98
C ASP A 9 1.89 -10.98 3.86
N VAL A 10 1.22 -10.62 4.96
CA VAL A 10 -0.22 -10.28 4.95
C VAL A 10 -0.48 -9.09 4.01
N ILE A 11 0.30 -8.01 4.11
CA ILE A 11 0.13 -6.82 3.27
C ILE A 11 0.24 -7.17 1.79
N LYS A 12 1.30 -7.90 1.40
CA LYS A 12 1.51 -8.32 0.02
C LYS A 12 0.38 -9.20 -0.49
N GLN A 13 0.02 -10.23 0.28
CA GLN A 13 -1.03 -11.18 -0.11
C GLN A 13 -2.37 -10.48 -0.32
N VAL A 14 -2.80 -9.64 0.61
CA VAL A 14 -4.09 -8.95 0.50
C VAL A 14 -4.08 -7.94 -0.64
N LEU A 15 -3.02 -7.15 -0.80
CA LEU A 15 -2.97 -6.14 -1.85
C LEU A 15 -2.87 -6.75 -3.25
N PHE A 16 -2.05 -7.78 -3.46
CA PHE A 16 -1.98 -8.45 -4.77
C PHE A 16 -3.27 -9.22 -5.10
N LYS A 17 -3.92 -9.81 -4.10
CA LYS A 17 -5.23 -10.45 -4.27
C LYS A 17 -6.30 -9.49 -4.80
N HIS A 18 -6.35 -8.26 -4.28
CA HIS A 18 -7.41 -7.30 -4.65
C HIS A 18 -7.04 -6.40 -5.83
N PHE A 19 -5.77 -6.04 -6.00
CA PHE A 19 -5.33 -5.11 -7.06
C PHE A 19 -4.66 -5.79 -8.26
N GLY A 20 -4.43 -7.11 -8.19
CA GLY A 20 -3.79 -7.93 -9.20
C GLY A 20 -2.31 -8.17 -8.93
N GLU A 21 -1.84 -9.38 -9.29
CA GLU A 21 -0.45 -9.83 -9.11
C GLU A 21 0.58 -8.97 -9.88
N GLY A 22 0.15 -8.28 -10.94
CA GLY A 22 0.99 -7.35 -11.70
C GLY A 22 1.19 -5.98 -11.04
N SER A 23 0.58 -5.75 -9.88
CA SER A 23 0.64 -4.44 -9.21
C SER A 23 2.04 -4.11 -8.70
N GLU A 24 2.41 -2.83 -8.74
CA GLU A 24 3.64 -2.35 -8.11
C GLU A 24 3.33 -1.88 -6.69
N LEU A 25 3.85 -2.59 -5.67
CA LEU A 25 3.64 -2.26 -4.26
C LEU A 25 4.93 -1.71 -3.62
N ARG A 26 4.80 -0.64 -2.84
CA ARG A 26 5.89 -0.05 -2.07
C ARG A 26 5.44 0.35 -0.67
N LEU A 27 6.31 0.14 0.31
CA LEU A 27 6.22 0.75 1.63
C LEU A 27 7.01 2.05 1.64
N PHE A 28 6.39 3.16 2.02
CA PHE A 28 7.09 4.43 2.15
C PHE A 28 6.83 5.06 3.53
N GLY A 29 7.27 6.31 3.69
CA GLY A 29 7.00 7.07 4.91
C GLY A 29 7.71 6.52 6.15
N SER A 30 7.08 6.74 7.30
CA SER A 30 7.74 6.58 8.61
C SER A 30 8.11 5.13 8.94
N ARG A 31 7.42 4.13 8.39
CA ARG A 31 7.70 2.70 8.66
C ARG A 31 8.75 2.09 7.73
N ALA A 32 9.16 2.80 6.68
CA ALA A 32 10.29 2.40 5.87
C ALA A 32 11.62 2.60 6.64
N ASP A 33 11.71 3.62 7.51
CA ASP A 33 12.89 3.94 8.33
C ASP A 33 12.82 3.31 9.73
N ASP A 34 13.88 2.62 10.15
CA ASP A 34 13.99 2.02 11.49
C ASP A 34 14.22 3.03 12.60
N ASN A 35 14.73 4.22 12.27
CA ASN A 35 15.05 5.27 13.25
C ASN A 35 13.88 6.20 13.56
N ALA A 36 12.80 6.14 12.76
CA ALA A 36 11.59 6.93 12.98
C ALA A 36 10.78 6.43 14.18
N ARG A 37 9.92 7.28 14.75
CA ARG A 37 9.03 6.96 15.89
C ARG A 37 7.56 7.03 15.51
N GLY A 38 6.75 6.12 16.06
CA GLY A 38 5.30 6.07 15.77
C GLY A 38 5.01 5.79 14.29
N GLY A 39 3.79 6.07 13.84
CA GLY A 39 3.45 6.18 12.42
C GLY A 39 2.44 5.15 11.89
N ASP A 40 1.69 5.60 10.88
CA ASP A 40 0.79 4.78 10.07
C ASP A 40 1.61 3.90 9.11
N ILE A 41 1.00 2.87 8.53
CA ILE A 41 1.61 2.09 7.47
C ILE A 41 1.29 2.79 6.14
N ASP A 42 2.23 3.58 5.64
CA ASP A 42 2.08 4.29 4.36
C ASP A 42 2.44 3.36 3.19
N LEU A 43 1.43 2.96 2.42
CA LEU A 43 1.57 2.05 1.29
C LEU A 43 1.23 2.75 -0.02
N TYR A 44 2.04 2.48 -1.03
CA TYR A 44 1.83 2.97 -2.37
C TYR A 44 1.61 1.79 -3.31
N ILE A 45 0.55 1.86 -4.12
CA ILE A 45 0.27 0.85 -5.13
C ILE A 45 -0.03 1.44 -6.50
N GLU A 46 0.60 0.89 -7.53
CA GLU A 46 0.13 1.01 -8.92
C GLU A 46 -0.63 -0.27 -9.27
N PRO A 47 -1.97 -0.23 -9.33
CA PRO A 47 -2.75 -1.43 -9.55
C PRO A 47 -2.62 -1.93 -10.98
N ASP A 48 -2.78 -3.24 -11.16
CA ASP A 48 -2.94 -3.86 -12.47
C ASP A 48 -4.36 -3.64 -13.02
N LEU A 49 -5.32 -3.35 -12.13
CA LEU A 49 -6.68 -2.93 -12.49
C LEU A 49 -6.72 -1.61 -13.28
N HIS A 50 -7.66 -1.51 -14.21
CA HIS A 50 -7.83 -0.33 -15.07
C HIS A 50 -9.13 0.45 -14.83
N SER A 51 -10.18 -0.20 -14.34
CA SER A 51 -11.47 0.43 -14.03
C SER A 51 -11.39 1.22 -12.73
N ALA A 52 -11.94 2.43 -12.72
CA ALA A 52 -12.00 3.25 -11.50
C ALA A 52 -12.88 2.60 -10.42
N ASP A 53 -13.97 1.96 -10.82
CA ASP A 53 -14.92 1.33 -9.89
C ASP A 53 -14.29 0.09 -9.24
N ASP A 54 -13.63 -0.78 -10.03
CA ASP A 54 -12.92 -1.96 -9.53
C ASP A 54 -11.81 -1.57 -8.56
N ILE A 55 -11.10 -0.46 -8.82
CA ILE A 55 -10.05 0.05 -7.93
C ILE A 55 -10.63 0.54 -6.60
N VAL A 56 -11.80 1.17 -6.62
CA VAL A 56 -12.48 1.61 -5.40
C VAL A 56 -12.96 0.40 -4.60
N GLU A 57 -13.56 -0.58 -5.26
CA GLU A 57 -13.99 -1.83 -4.62
C GLU A 57 -12.81 -2.59 -4.02
N ALA A 58 -11.73 -2.78 -4.79
CA ALA A 58 -10.48 -3.40 -4.34
C ALA A 58 -9.90 -2.68 -3.13
N LYS A 59 -9.91 -1.34 -3.12
CA LYS A 59 -9.45 -0.54 -1.97
C LYS A 59 -10.27 -0.84 -0.72
N LEU A 60 -11.59 -0.80 -0.82
CA LEU A 60 -12.47 -1.03 0.34
C LEU A 60 -12.28 -2.46 0.89
N ASN A 61 -12.31 -3.46 0.01
CA ASN A 61 -12.14 -4.86 0.39
C ASN A 61 -10.76 -5.13 1.00
N ALA A 62 -9.70 -4.57 0.41
CA ALA A 62 -8.34 -4.71 0.93
C ALA A 62 -8.19 -4.05 2.31
N LEU A 63 -8.71 -2.85 2.52
CA LEU A 63 -8.60 -2.16 3.82
C LEU A 63 -9.36 -2.91 4.92
N VAL A 64 -10.53 -3.47 4.62
CA VAL A 64 -11.28 -4.30 5.56
C VAL A 64 -10.50 -5.57 5.91
N GLU A 65 -9.99 -6.29 4.91
CA GLU A 65 -9.24 -7.54 5.14
C GLU A 65 -7.92 -7.28 5.89
N LEU A 66 -7.20 -6.21 5.56
CA LEU A 66 -5.99 -5.81 6.30
C LEU A 66 -6.30 -5.45 7.74
N HIS A 67 -7.39 -4.73 8.01
CA HIS A 67 -7.80 -4.40 9.38
C HIS A 67 -8.13 -5.66 10.20
N LEU A 68 -8.82 -6.63 9.61
CA LEU A 68 -9.13 -7.91 10.27
C LEU A 68 -7.87 -8.72 10.60
N LEU A 69 -6.85 -8.69 9.73
CA LEU A 69 -5.63 -9.50 9.90
C LEU A 69 -4.54 -8.80 10.72
N LEU A 70 -4.48 -7.47 10.69
CA LEU A 70 -3.43 -6.66 11.34
C LEU A 70 -3.92 -5.90 12.58
N GLY A 71 -5.23 -5.89 12.84
CA GLY A 71 -5.87 -5.17 13.94
C GLY A 71 -5.97 -3.66 13.70
N ASP A 72 -5.92 -2.88 14.78
CA ASP A 72 -6.02 -1.40 14.78
C ASP A 72 -4.78 -0.68 14.18
N GLN A 73 -4.01 -1.35 13.32
CA GLN A 73 -2.96 -0.70 12.57
C GLN A 73 -3.58 0.24 11.55
N LYS A 74 -3.30 1.54 11.68
CA LYS A 74 -3.72 2.53 10.69
C LYS A 74 -2.87 2.37 9.42
N ILE A 75 -3.53 2.17 8.30
CA ILE A 75 -2.92 1.96 6.98
C ILE A 75 -3.38 3.11 6.08
N ASP A 76 -2.43 3.85 5.51
CA ASP A 76 -2.71 4.83 4.48
C ASP A 76 -2.32 4.26 3.11
N LEU A 77 -3.31 4.02 2.25
CA LEU A 77 -3.11 3.41 0.94
C LEU A 77 -3.26 4.46 -0.16
N VAL A 78 -2.12 4.82 -0.75
CA VAL A 78 -1.99 5.72 -1.89
C VAL A 78 -2.03 4.91 -3.19
N ILE A 79 -3.05 5.17 -4.01
CA ILE A 79 -3.25 4.46 -5.28
C ILE A 79 -2.90 5.39 -6.45
N ASN A 80 -2.03 4.93 -7.34
CA ASN A 80 -1.70 5.60 -8.59
C ASN A 80 -2.29 4.83 -9.78
N ARG A 81 -3.42 5.31 -10.32
CA ARG A 81 -4.19 4.64 -11.39
C ARG A 81 -3.53 4.68 -12.79
N LYS A 82 -2.28 5.16 -12.92
CA LYS A 82 -1.51 5.40 -14.17
C LYS A 82 -2.16 6.36 -15.21
N SER A 83 -3.48 6.48 -15.24
CA SER A 83 -4.29 7.37 -16.08
C SER A 83 -4.65 8.70 -15.39
N GLY A 84 -4.23 8.88 -14.13
CA GLY A 84 -4.59 10.03 -13.30
C GLY A 84 -3.59 11.19 -13.33
N ARG A 85 -3.95 12.28 -12.64
CA ARG A 85 -3.05 13.42 -12.40
C ARG A 85 -1.87 12.97 -11.53
N PHE A 86 -0.66 13.38 -11.93
CA PHE A 86 0.53 13.16 -11.12
C PHE A 86 0.43 13.95 -9.80
N LEU A 87 0.60 13.25 -8.67
CA LEU A 87 0.66 13.84 -7.35
C LEU A 87 2.11 13.80 -6.82
N PRO A 88 2.60 14.85 -6.12
CA PRO A 88 3.95 14.86 -5.56
C PRO A 88 4.27 13.66 -4.67
N ILE A 89 3.27 13.13 -3.97
CA ILE A 89 3.40 11.94 -3.12
C ILE A 89 3.82 10.69 -3.91
N TYR A 90 3.47 10.59 -5.19
CA TYR A 90 3.91 9.47 -6.05
C TYR A 90 5.42 9.49 -6.26
N LYS A 91 6.01 10.69 -6.41
CA LYS A 91 7.46 10.85 -6.53
C LYS A 91 8.15 10.38 -5.26
N ILE A 92 7.67 10.84 -4.11
CA ILE A 92 8.22 10.48 -2.80
C ILE A 92 8.15 8.96 -2.62
N ALA A 93 6.99 8.35 -2.84
CA ALA A 93 6.82 6.91 -2.69
C ALA A 93 7.72 6.08 -3.63
N LYS A 94 7.99 6.55 -4.85
CA LYS A 94 8.91 5.87 -5.78
C LYS A 94 10.38 6.06 -5.43
N GLU A 95 10.77 7.23 -4.92
CA GLU A 95 12.16 7.56 -4.61
C GLU A 95 12.62 7.03 -3.25
N SER A 96 11.78 7.14 -2.22
CA SER A 96 12.11 6.72 -0.85
C SER A 96 11.48 5.40 -0.43
N GLY A 97 10.49 4.91 -1.18
CA GLY A 97 9.76 3.69 -0.83
C GLY A 97 10.53 2.41 -1.14
N ILE A 98 10.43 1.46 -0.22
CA ILE A 98 10.97 0.11 -0.35
C ILE A 98 9.97 -0.74 -1.12
N ARG A 99 10.41 -1.34 -2.23
CA ARG A 99 9.57 -2.26 -3.02
C ARG A 99 9.24 -3.50 -2.20
N LEU A 100 7.96 -3.84 -2.16
CA LEU A 100 7.43 -5.03 -1.50
C LEU A 100 7.19 -6.14 -2.53
#